data_AF-A0A198GM32-F1
#
_entry.id   AF-A0A198GM32-F1
#
_cell.length_a   1.000
_cell.length_b   1.000
_cell.length_c   1.000
_cell.angle_alpha   90.00
_cell.angle_beta   90.00
_cell.angle_gamma   90.00
#
_symmetry.space_group_name_H-M   'P 1'
#
loop_
_entity.id
_entity.type
_entity.pdbx_description
1 polymer ?
#
loop_
_entity_poly.entity_id
_entity_poly.type
_entity_poly.pdbx_seq_one_letter_code
_entity_poly.pdbx_strand_id
1 'polypeptide(L)' 'MNEDMLNLMEDLIKITKKYAHNEDVKAHASLESENQLRIQIIISDKNELDITLNSVQQAV' A
#
# COMPACT_ATOMS: atom_id res chain seq x y z
N MET A 1 -8.67 -4.48 10.14
CA MET A 1 -7.73 -5.13 9.20
C MET A 1 -7.32 -6.46 9.81
N ASN A 2 -7.25 -7.52 9.00
CA ASN A 2 -6.66 -8.79 9.45
C ASN A 2 -5.13 -8.67 9.52
N GLU A 3 -4.49 -9.67 10.12
CA GLU A 3 -3.03 -9.71 10.30
C GLU A 3 -2.27 -9.67 8.97
N ASP A 4 -2.79 -10.34 7.93
CA ASP A 4 -2.21 -10.33 6.59
C ASP A 4 -2.13 -8.92 5.99
N MET A 5 -3.18 -8.13 6.15
CA MET A 5 -3.19 -6.73 5.70
C MET A 5 -2.21 -5.86 6.49
N LEU A 6 -2.01 -6.11 7.77
CA LEU A 6 -1.02 -5.37 8.56
C LEU A 6 0.40 -5.69 8.07
N ASN A 7 0.72 -6.99 7.91
CA ASN A 7 2.01 -7.45 7.42
C ASN A 7 2.31 -6.90 6.01
N LEU A 8 1.33 -6.93 5.11
CA LEU A 8 1.46 -6.35 3.77
C LEU A 8 1.81 -4.86 3.83
N MET A 9 1.14 -4.09 4.68
CA MET A 9 1.38 -2.65 4.80
C MET A 9 2.77 -2.34 5.38
N GLU A 10 3.22 -3.11 6.38
CA GLU A 10 4.56 -2.97 6.93
C GLU A 10 5.65 -3.28 5.89
N ASP A 11 5.49 -4.36 5.12
CA ASP A 11 6.43 -4.73 4.06
C ASP A 11 6.51 -3.67 2.96
N LEU A 12 5.36 -3.11 2.55
CA LEU A 12 5.29 -2.04 1.57
C LEU A 12 5.96 -0.74 2.06
N ILE A 13 5.80 -0.39 3.35
CA ILE A 13 6.52 0.74 3.94
C ILE A 13 8.02 0.47 3.93
N LYS A 14 8.45 -0.70 4.41
CA LYS A 14 9.86 -1.06 4.54
C LYS A 14 10.59 -1.07 3.20
N ILE A 15 9.98 -1.64 2.17
CA ILE A 15 10.59 -1.68 0.84
C ILE A 15 10.65 -0.29 0.23
N THR A 16 9.58 0.51 0.37
CA THR A 16 9.56 1.88 -0.15
C THR A 16 10.62 2.73 0.53
N LYS A 17 10.76 2.66 1.87
CA LYS A 17 11.83 3.37 2.60
C LYS A 17 13.21 3.07 2.03
N LYS A 18 13.49 1.79 1.80
CA LYS A 18 14.77 1.31 1.27
C LYS A 18 15.09 1.88 -0.12
N TYR A 19 14.12 1.89 -1.04
CA TYR A 19 14.35 2.30 -2.44
C TYR A 19 14.15 3.79 -2.68
N ALA A 20 13.28 4.45 -1.92
CA ALA A 20 13.10 5.89 -1.98
C ALA A 20 14.20 6.65 -1.26
N HIS A 21 14.98 5.97 -0.40
CA HIS A 21 15.94 6.57 0.54
C HIS A 21 15.29 7.63 1.44
N ASN A 22 14.07 7.35 1.90
CA ASN A 22 13.28 8.26 2.72
C ASN A 22 12.63 7.49 3.89
N GLU A 23 12.76 8.00 5.11
CA GLU A 23 12.17 7.39 6.32
C GLU A 23 10.71 7.82 6.57
N ASP A 24 10.28 8.93 5.98
CA ASP A 24 8.91 9.43 6.07
C ASP A 24 8.06 8.87 4.93
N VAL A 25 7.75 7.58 5.09
CA VAL A 25 6.89 6.81 4.21
C VAL A 25 5.68 6.34 5.00
N LYS A 26 4.49 6.60 4.48
CA LYS A 26 3.21 6.16 5.05
C LYS A 26 2.47 5.31 4.04
N ALA A 27 1.76 4.30 4.52
CA ALA A 27 0.90 3.48 3.70
C ALA A 27 -0.55 3.57 4.20
N HIS A 28 -1.49 3.73 3.28
CA HIS A 28 -2.92 3.74 3.56
C HIS A 28 -3.60 2.66 2.72
N ALA A 29 -4.59 1.98 3.31
CA ALA A 29 -5.41 1.01 2.62
C ALA A 29 -6.88 1.37 2.81
N SER A 30 -7.63 1.46 1.71
CA SER A 30 -9.07 1.67 1.70
C SER A 30 -9.75 0.59 0.86
N LEU A 31 -10.88 0.08 1.36
CA LEU A 31 -11.75 -0.77 0.57
C LEU A 31 -12.68 0.14 -0.24
N GLU A 32 -12.48 0.21 -1.55
CA GLU A 32 -13.28 1.04 -2.46
C GLU A 32 -14.60 0.34 -2.86
N SER A 33 -14.58 -1.00 -2.88
CA SER A 33 -15.75 -1.86 -3.06
C SER A 33 -15.46 -3.28 -2.55
N GLU A 34 -16.47 -4.15 -2.52
CA GLU A 34 -16.37 -5.52 -1.98
C GLU A 34 -15.15 -6.31 -2.50
N ASN A 35 -14.72 -6.05 -3.74
CA ASN A 35 -13.58 -6.71 -4.39
C ASN A 35 -12.47 -5.74 -4.83
N GLN A 36 -12.48 -4.51 -4.31
CA GLN A 36 -11.51 -3.50 -4.69
C GLN A 36 -10.83 -2.92 -3.45
N LEU A 37 -9.56 -3.27 -3.30
CA LEU A 37 -8.66 -2.69 -2.33
C LEU A 37 -7.79 -1.65 -3.02
N ARG A 38 -7.77 -0.43 -2.51
CA ARG A 38 -6.80 0.59 -2.87
C ARG A 38 -5.73 0.64 -1.78
N ILE A 39 -4.46 0.62 -2.20
CA ILE A 39 -3.31 0.86 -1.34
C ILE A 39 -2.57 2.09 -1.88
N GLN A 40 -2.31 3.06 -1.01
CA GLN A 40 -1.57 4.28 -1.34
C GLN A 40 -0.30 4.35 -0.52
N ILE A 41 0.81 4.74 -1.15
CA ILE A 41 2.09 4.96 -0.49
C ILE A 41 2.48 6.43 -0.63
N ILE A 42 2.62 7.11 0.49
CA ILE A 42 2.93 8.53 0.55
C ILE A 42 4.38 8.68 1.00
N ILE A 43 5.18 9.40 0.21
CA ILE A 43 6.57 9.73 0.51
C ILE A 43 6.64 11.27 0.60
N SER A 44 7.02 11.83 1.74
CA SER A 44 6.80 13.27 1.99
C SER A 44 7.57 14.23 1.08
N ASP A 45 8.65 13.78 0.43
CA ASP A 45 9.45 14.59 -0.51
C ASP A 45 9.11 14.36 -1.98
N LYS A 46 8.29 13.37 -2.29
CA LYS A 46 7.86 12.99 -3.63
C LYS A 46 6.35 12.90 -3.60
N ASN A 47 5.68 13.93 -4.14
CA ASN A 47 4.22 13.98 -4.34
C ASN A 47 3.64 12.56 -4.46
N GLU A 48 2.74 12.23 -3.53
CA GLU A 48 2.09 10.93 -3.29
C GLU A 48 2.28 9.90 -4.42
N LEU A 49 2.92 8.77 -4.11
CA LEU A 49 3.06 7.67 -5.05
C LEU A 49 1.84 6.73 -4.93
N ASP A 50 0.82 6.96 -5.75
CA ASP A 50 -0.32 6.04 -5.83
C ASP A 50 0.11 4.74 -6.55
N ILE A 51 0.25 3.65 -5.79
CA ILE A 51 0.47 2.30 -6.30
C ILE A 51 -0.82 1.47 -6.20
N THR A 52 -1.89 1.92 -6.86
CA THR A 52 -3.14 1.15 -6.94
C THR A 52 -2.89 -0.26 -7.48
N LEU A 53 -2.92 -1.26 -6.61
CA LEU A 53 -2.94 -2.69 -6.95
C LEU A 53 -4.37 -3.08 -7.33
N ASN A 54 -4.69 -3.10 -8.62
CA ASN A 54 -5.99 -3.55 -9.09
C ASN A 54 -6.07 -5.09 -9.19
N SER A 55 -7.10 -5.62 -8.54
CA SER A 55 -7.70 -6.96 -8.65
C SER A 55 -7.02 -8.14 -7.93
N VAL A 56 -7.73 -8.65 -6.92
CA VAL A 56 -7.72 -10.07 -6.58
C VAL A 56 -8.83 -10.68 -7.43
N GLN A 57 -8.49 -11.36 -8.52
CA GLN A 57 -9.48 -12.20 -9.20
C GLN A 57 -9.77 -13.38 -8.28
N GLN A 58 -10.93 -13.36 -7.63
CA GLN A 58 -11.45 -14.56 -6.98
C GLN A 58 -11.83 -15.53 -8.11
N ALA A 59 -10.96 -16.51 -8.38
CA ALA A 59 -11.25 -17.57 -9.33
C ALA A 59 -12.48 -18.34 -8.82
N VAL A 60 -13.50 -18.45 -9.68
CA VAL A 60 -14.72 -19.23 -9.46
C VAL A 60 -14.43 -20.72 -9.66
#